data_AF-A0A6I1NNM7-F1
#
_entry.id   AF-A0A6I1NNM7-F1
#
_cell.length_a   1.000
_cell.length_b   1.000
_cell.length_c   1.000
_cell.angle_alpha   90.00
_cell.angle_beta   90.00
_cell.angle_gamma   90.00
#
_symmetry.space_group_name_H-M   'P 1'
#
loop_
_entity.id
_entity.type
_entity.pdbx_description
1 polymer ?
#
loop_
_entity_poly.entity_id
_entity_poly.type
_entity_poly.pdbx_seq_one_letter_code
_entity_poly.pdbx_strand_id
1 'polypeptide(L)'
;NNQYIASNSNSSRFSGSESQLDWQLSRADRLRLTYAYVHAQASNRLDQRLTASNSGSAGWLRQWGQGWSSALFYYGDSALNGYRFERIDTRLAKRLALGKANLELAGTLQQRLDHQPSTFADNRYDSRHVVYFSAELEF
;
A
#
# COMPACT_ATOMS: atom_id res chain seq x y z
N ASN A 1 9.28 -40.47 -2.48
CA ASN A 1 8.98 -40.32 -1.04
C ASN A 1 9.72 -39.12 -0.48
N ASN A 2 9.16 -37.90 -0.61
CA ASN A 2 9.67 -36.72 0.07
C ASN A 2 8.90 -36.58 1.40
N GLN A 3 9.41 -37.20 2.46
CA GLN A 3 8.90 -36.91 3.81
C GLN A 3 9.39 -35.51 4.20
N TYR A 4 8.45 -34.64 4.54
CA TYR A 4 8.75 -33.39 5.23
C TYR A 4 9.29 -33.74 6.62
N ILE A 5 10.55 -33.41 6.88
CA ILE A 5 11.17 -33.57 8.20
C ILE A 5 11.08 -32.22 8.89
N ALA A 6 10.23 -32.13 9.92
CA ALA A 6 10.13 -30.92 10.74
C ALA A 6 11.48 -30.69 11.46
N SER A 7 12.09 -29.55 11.21
CA SER A 7 13.37 -29.15 11.79
C SER A 7 13.43 -27.64 11.97
N ASN A 8 14.07 -27.18 13.05
CA ASN A 8 14.37 -25.76 13.29
C ASN A 8 15.79 -25.38 12.83
N SER A 9 16.44 -26.22 12.03
CA SER A 9 17.78 -25.96 11.49
C SER A 9 17.80 -24.91 10.37
N ASN A 10 16.65 -24.36 9.99
CA ASN A 10 16.55 -23.35 8.95
C ASN A 10 17.02 -21.98 9.45
N SER A 11 17.59 -21.19 8.55
CA SER A 11 17.99 -19.81 8.83
C SER A 11 17.48 -18.88 7.73
N SER A 12 17.19 -17.65 8.10
CA SER A 12 16.86 -16.57 7.18
C SER A 12 17.51 -15.27 7.63
N ARG A 13 17.99 -14.49 6.67
CA ARG A 13 18.62 -13.18 6.87
C ARG A 13 18.05 -12.21 5.85
N PHE A 14 17.64 -11.06 6.34
CA PHE A 14 17.16 -9.95 5.53
C PHE A 14 18.09 -8.76 5.72
N SER A 15 18.45 -8.12 4.63
CA SER A 15 19.28 -6.90 4.62
C SER A 15 18.78 -5.98 3.54
N GLY A 16 18.87 -4.67 3.73
CA GLY A 16 18.24 -3.76 2.79
C GLY A 16 18.41 -2.30 3.16
N SER A 17 17.71 -1.46 2.41
CA SER A 17 17.66 -0.03 2.61
C SER A 17 16.24 0.47 2.42
N GLU A 18 15.81 1.37 3.28
CA GLU A 18 14.52 2.03 3.19
C GLU A 18 14.74 3.55 3.09
N SER A 19 13.89 4.21 2.33
CA SER A 19 13.95 5.65 2.13
C SER A 19 12.54 6.21 2.06
N GLN A 20 12.37 7.36 2.68
CA GLN A 20 11.11 8.07 2.75
C GLN A 20 11.37 9.55 2.49
N LEU A 21 10.51 10.16 1.68
CA LEU A 21 10.52 11.59 1.42
C LEU A 21 9.11 12.13 1.60
N ASP A 22 9.00 13.21 2.35
CA ASP A 22 7.75 13.92 2.59
C ASP A 22 7.98 15.41 2.33
N TRP A 23 7.28 15.96 1.35
CA TRP A 23 7.54 17.31 0.85
C TRP A 23 6.26 18.12 0.70
N GLN A 24 6.20 19.26 1.39
CA GLN A 24 5.19 20.28 1.18
C GLN A 24 5.55 21.15 -0.03
N LEU A 25 5.03 20.81 -1.22
CA LEU A 25 5.28 21.54 -2.47
C LEU A 25 4.72 22.96 -2.45
N SER A 26 3.53 23.11 -1.87
CA SER A 26 2.80 24.39 -1.78
C SER A 26 2.00 24.40 -0.48
N ARG A 27 1.27 25.47 -0.15
CA ARG A 27 0.34 25.44 1.01
C ARG A 27 -0.79 24.42 0.84
N ALA A 28 -1.10 24.04 -0.39
CA ALA A 28 -2.18 23.12 -0.73
C ALA A 28 -1.68 21.70 -1.03
N ASP A 29 -0.44 21.55 -1.50
CA ASP A 29 0.07 20.31 -2.09
C ASP A 29 1.18 19.68 -1.25
N ARG A 30 1.07 18.37 -1.03
CA ARG A 30 2.09 17.55 -0.37
C ARG A 30 2.37 16.30 -1.17
N LEU A 31 3.64 15.97 -1.34
CA LEU A 31 4.10 14.72 -1.94
C LEU A 31 4.69 13.80 -0.87
N ARG A 32 4.47 12.50 -1.03
CA ARG A 32 5.04 11.45 -0.20
C ARG A 32 5.62 10.36 -1.08
N LEU A 33 6.89 10.03 -0.90
CA LEU A 33 7.54 8.94 -1.62
C LEU A 33 8.11 7.96 -0.60
N THR A 34 7.95 6.68 -0.86
CA THR A 34 8.62 5.62 -0.10
C THR A 34 9.26 4.63 -1.06
N TYR A 35 10.41 4.10 -0.66
CA TYR A 35 11.10 3.05 -1.37
C TYR A 35 11.80 2.12 -0.39
N ALA A 36 11.71 0.83 -0.62
CA ALA A 36 12.40 -0.20 0.13
C ALA A 36 13.05 -1.18 -0.84
N TYR A 37 14.31 -1.52 -0.55
CA TYR A 37 15.02 -2.62 -1.15
C TYR A 37 15.32 -3.66 -0.08
N VAL A 38 14.97 -4.92 -0.31
CA VAL A 38 15.23 -6.04 0.59
C VAL A 38 15.90 -7.18 -0.15
N HIS A 39 17.07 -7.57 0.35
CA HIS A 39 17.78 -8.78 -0.03
C HIS A 39 17.55 -9.86 1.04
N ALA A 40 16.79 -10.89 0.67
CA ALA A 40 16.45 -12.02 1.52
C ALA A 40 17.30 -13.24 1.17
N GLN A 41 17.97 -13.82 2.17
CA GLN A 41 18.71 -15.07 2.07
C GLN A 41 18.14 -16.06 3.08
N ALA A 42 17.65 -17.20 2.62
CA ALA A 42 17.16 -18.24 3.51
C ALA A 42 17.61 -19.63 3.07
N SER A 43 17.83 -20.53 4.03
CA SER A 43 18.15 -21.94 3.76
C SER A 43 17.00 -22.70 3.10
N ASN A 44 15.76 -22.22 3.27
CA ASN A 44 14.57 -22.70 2.56
C ASN A 44 14.09 -21.65 1.55
N ARG A 45 13.91 -22.06 0.28
CA ARG A 45 13.46 -21.15 -0.79
C ARG A 45 12.06 -20.59 -0.57
N LEU A 46 11.18 -21.29 0.15
CA LEU A 46 9.83 -20.80 0.43
C LEU A 46 9.86 -19.51 1.27
N ASP A 47 10.83 -19.40 2.19
CA ASP A 47 10.99 -18.25 3.08
C ASP A 47 11.47 -17.00 2.33
N GLN A 48 12.19 -17.18 1.22
CA GLN A 48 12.64 -16.07 0.36
C GLN A 48 11.49 -15.46 -0.46
N ARG A 49 10.44 -16.25 -0.72
CA ARG A 49 9.35 -15.82 -1.61
C ARG A 49 8.43 -14.81 -0.95
N LEU A 50 8.30 -14.78 0.37
CA LEU A 50 7.36 -13.90 1.07
C LEU A 50 7.85 -12.44 1.20
N THR A 51 8.89 -12.03 0.47
CA THR A 51 9.45 -10.68 0.52
C THR A 51 9.73 -10.18 -0.88
N ALA A 52 9.08 -9.08 -1.26
CA ALA A 52 9.39 -8.39 -2.52
C ALA A 52 10.77 -7.72 -2.39
N SER A 53 11.62 -7.87 -3.42
CA SER A 53 12.96 -7.27 -3.39
C SER A 53 12.95 -5.76 -3.50
N ASN A 54 11.99 -5.19 -4.22
CA ASN A 54 11.78 -3.75 -4.31
C ASN A 54 10.31 -3.45 -4.08
N SER A 55 10.02 -2.45 -3.26
CA SER A 55 8.67 -1.94 -3.07
C SER A 55 8.68 -0.44 -2.81
N GLY A 56 7.55 0.21 -3.01
CA GLY A 56 7.46 1.64 -2.79
C GLY A 56 6.08 2.20 -3.03
N SER A 57 5.96 3.50 -2.77
CA SER A 57 4.75 4.26 -3.03
C SER A 57 5.07 5.69 -3.43
N ALA A 58 4.16 6.28 -4.19
CA ALA A 58 4.16 7.70 -4.51
C ALA A 58 2.77 8.28 -4.26
N GLY A 59 2.69 9.28 -3.40
CA GLY A 59 1.45 9.91 -2.94
C GLY A 59 1.45 11.40 -3.22
N TRP A 60 0.29 11.91 -3.62
CA TRP A 60 -0.03 13.32 -3.70
C TRP A 60 -1.28 13.61 -2.89
N LEU A 61 -1.19 14.59 -2.00
CA LEU A 61 -2.29 15.08 -1.19
C LEU A 61 -2.53 16.55 -1.52
N ARG A 62 -3.81 16.90 -1.67
CA ARG A 62 -4.20 18.27 -1.97
C ARG A 62 -5.35 18.75 -1.10
N GLN A 63 -5.16 19.93 -0.53
CA GLN A 63 -6.20 20.71 0.12
C GLN A 63 -6.78 21.72 -0.87
N TRP A 64 -8.06 21.61 -1.19
CA TRP A 64 -8.73 22.49 -2.15
C TRP A 64 -9.36 23.73 -1.49
N GLY A 65 -9.38 23.76 -0.15
CA GLY A 65 -10.06 24.78 0.63
C GLY A 65 -11.53 24.46 0.87
N GLN A 66 -12.17 25.27 1.72
CA GLN A 66 -13.57 25.06 2.14
C GLN A 66 -13.85 23.63 2.66
N GLY A 67 -12.87 22.98 3.30
CA GLY A 67 -13.00 21.61 3.81
C GLY A 67 -12.90 20.50 2.76
N TRP A 68 -12.60 20.80 1.50
CA TRP A 68 -12.36 19.77 0.47
C TRP A 68 -10.91 19.32 0.44
N SER A 69 -10.69 18.01 0.35
CA SER A 69 -9.36 17.42 0.19
C SER A 69 -9.38 16.21 -0.74
N SER A 70 -8.27 15.96 -1.43
CA SER A 70 -8.06 14.74 -2.21
C SER A 70 -6.71 14.10 -1.91
N ALA A 71 -6.64 12.79 -2.12
CA ALA A 71 -5.39 12.05 -2.09
C ALA A 71 -5.33 11.07 -3.27
N LEU A 72 -4.16 10.94 -3.86
CA LEU A 72 -3.84 9.97 -4.90
C LEU A 72 -2.56 9.25 -4.49
N PHE A 73 -2.60 7.93 -4.42
CA PHE A 73 -1.43 7.11 -4.10
C PHE A 73 -1.25 6.02 -5.14
N TYR A 74 -0.03 5.86 -5.63
CA TYR A 74 0.42 4.69 -6.35
C TYR A 74 1.25 3.81 -5.40
N TYR A 75 1.04 2.50 -5.47
CA TYR A 75 1.80 1.48 -4.76
C TYR A 75 2.33 0.48 -5.78
N GLY A 76 3.57 0.05 -5.60
CA GLY A 76 4.21 -0.94 -6.46
C GLY A 76 5.18 -1.83 -5.69
N ASP A 77 5.24 -3.10 -6.06
CA ASP A 77 6.32 -4.00 -5.69
C ASP A 77 6.75 -4.89 -6.85
N SER A 78 7.97 -5.44 -6.77
CA SER A 78 8.55 -6.19 -7.88
C SER A 78 8.12 -7.66 -7.92
N ALA A 79 7.83 -8.30 -6.78
CA ALA A 79 7.67 -9.78 -6.70
C ALA A 79 7.31 -10.33 -5.29
N LEU A 80 6.22 -9.88 -4.65
CA LEU A 80 5.75 -10.57 -3.43
C LEU A 80 5.26 -11.99 -3.78
N ASN A 81 5.94 -13.02 -3.29
CA ASN A 81 5.78 -14.43 -3.70
C ASN A 81 5.92 -14.66 -5.21
N GLY A 82 6.74 -13.85 -5.87
CA GLY A 82 6.90 -13.88 -7.32
C GLY A 82 5.80 -13.14 -8.09
N TYR A 83 4.82 -12.56 -7.40
CA TYR A 83 3.77 -11.76 -8.02
C TYR A 83 4.05 -10.26 -7.85
N ARG A 84 3.98 -9.52 -8.94
CA ARG A 84 4.03 -8.06 -8.96
C ARG A 84 2.72 -7.50 -8.46
N PHE A 85 2.80 -6.56 -7.53
CA PHE A 85 1.66 -5.79 -7.06
C PHE A 85 1.72 -4.37 -7.64
N GLU A 86 0.61 -3.87 -8.19
CA GLU A 86 0.45 -2.45 -8.48
C GLU A 86 -0.97 -1.97 -8.23
N ARG A 87 -1.10 -0.83 -7.55
CA ARG A 87 -2.41 -0.25 -7.21
C ARG A 87 -2.37 1.27 -7.21
N ILE A 88 -3.46 1.88 -7.68
CA ILE A 88 -3.75 3.30 -7.48
C ILE A 88 -4.94 3.44 -6.54
N ASP A 89 -4.77 4.25 -5.50
CA ASP A 89 -5.83 4.62 -4.56
C ASP A 89 -6.14 6.10 -4.71
N THR A 90 -7.41 6.43 -4.94
CA THR A 90 -7.91 7.80 -5.00
C THR A 90 -8.93 8.02 -3.89
N ARG A 91 -8.80 9.12 -3.16
CA ARG A 91 -9.74 9.55 -2.13
C ARG A 91 -10.16 10.99 -2.37
N LEU A 92 -11.44 11.26 -2.21
CA LEU A 92 -12.02 12.61 -2.15
C LEU A 92 -12.81 12.74 -0.85
N ALA A 93 -12.62 13.84 -0.13
CA ALA A 93 -13.31 14.07 1.13
C ALA A 93 -13.75 15.52 1.33
N LYS A 94 -14.78 15.65 2.16
CA LYS A 94 -15.40 16.90 2.56
C LYS A 94 -15.56 16.93 4.08
N ARG A 95 -14.92 17.90 4.71
CA ARG A 95 -15.13 18.25 6.12
C ARG A 95 -16.23 19.31 6.24
N LEU A 96 -17.15 19.10 7.17
CA LEU A 96 -18.30 19.93 7.49
C LEU A 96 -18.24 20.30 8.97
N ALA A 97 -18.26 21.59 9.28
CA ALA A 97 -18.37 22.04 10.67
C ALA A 97 -19.83 21.90 11.16
N LEU A 98 -20.02 21.21 12.28
CA LEU A 98 -21.32 20.94 12.91
C LEU A 98 -21.32 21.52 14.34
N GLY A 99 -21.18 22.85 14.45
CA GLY A 99 -21.08 23.53 15.72
C GLY A 99 -19.78 23.20 16.44
N LYS A 100 -19.85 22.40 17.51
CA LYS A 100 -18.68 21.93 18.25
C LYS A 100 -18.03 20.67 17.64
N ALA A 101 -18.72 19.99 16.73
CA ALA A 101 -18.22 18.78 16.10
C ALA A 101 -17.77 19.04 14.65
N ASN A 102 -16.99 18.11 14.09
CA ASN A 102 -16.63 18.07 12.68
C ASN A 102 -17.03 16.72 12.08
N LEU A 103 -17.75 16.75 10.95
CA LEU A 103 -18.08 15.57 10.16
C LEU A 103 -17.20 15.53 8.91
N GLU A 104 -16.51 14.43 8.67
CA GLU A 104 -15.82 14.15 7.42
C GLU A 104 -16.54 13.06 6.64
N LEU A 105 -16.94 13.38 5.41
CA LEU A 105 -17.48 12.42 4.45
C LEU A 105 -16.42 12.16 3.38
N ALA A 106 -16.20 10.90 3.01
CA ALA A 106 -15.23 10.55 1.99
C ALA A 106 -15.67 9.39 1.10
N GLY A 107 -15.22 9.43 -0.15
CA GLY A 107 -15.27 8.31 -1.08
C GLY A 107 -13.85 7.89 -1.45
N THR A 108 -13.61 6.58 -1.51
CA THR A 108 -12.33 6.00 -1.92
C THR A 108 -12.53 4.98 -3.03
N LEU A 109 -11.67 5.05 -4.04
CA LEU A 109 -11.51 4.07 -5.10
C LEU A 109 -10.11 3.48 -5.01
N GLN A 110 -10.01 2.17 -4.91
CA GLN A 110 -8.77 1.43 -5.07
C GLN A 110 -8.84 0.67 -6.39
N GLN A 111 -7.81 0.79 -7.23
CA GLN A 111 -7.74 0.17 -8.55
C GLN A 111 -6.41 -0.58 -8.71
N ARG A 112 -6.46 -1.91 -8.81
CA ARG A 112 -5.31 -2.74 -9.20
C ARG A 112 -4.97 -2.48 -10.66
N LEU A 113 -3.68 -2.31 -10.95
CA LEU A 113 -3.16 -2.09 -12.31
C LEU A 113 -2.58 -3.38 -12.90
N ASP A 114 -2.09 -4.28 -12.05
CA ASP A 114 -1.64 -5.59 -12.46
C ASP A 114 -2.82 -6.59 -12.59
N HIS A 115 -2.51 -7.78 -13.10
CA HIS A 115 -3.47 -8.87 -13.31
C HIS A 115 -3.04 -10.15 -12.57
N GLN A 116 -2.23 -9.99 -11.53
CA GLN A 116 -1.61 -11.10 -10.81
C GLN A 116 -2.35 -11.36 -9.48
N PRO A 117 -2.26 -12.59 -8.95
CA PRO A 117 -2.70 -12.86 -7.59
C PRO A 117 -1.94 -11.99 -6.58
N SER A 118 -2.57 -11.70 -5.43
CA SER A 118 -1.95 -10.81 -4.43
C SER A 118 -0.78 -11.46 -3.68
N THR A 119 -0.80 -12.78 -3.48
CA THR A 119 0.28 -13.49 -2.77
C THR A 119 0.34 -14.97 -3.16
N PHE A 120 -0.80 -15.65 -3.24
CA PHE A 120 -0.87 -17.06 -3.68
C PHE A 120 -1.70 -17.17 -4.94
N ALA A 121 -1.52 -18.23 -5.74
CA ALA A 121 -2.28 -18.45 -6.97
C ALA A 121 -3.80 -18.37 -6.76
N ASP A 122 -4.28 -18.85 -5.61
CA ASP A 122 -5.70 -18.83 -5.22
C ASP A 122 -6.18 -17.44 -4.78
N ASN A 123 -5.28 -16.50 -4.47
CA ASN A 123 -5.59 -15.12 -4.10
C ASN A 123 -5.76 -14.24 -5.34
N ARG A 124 -6.50 -14.74 -6.32
CA ARG A 124 -6.84 -14.02 -7.54
C ARG A 124 -8.27 -13.51 -7.44
N TYR A 125 -8.41 -12.20 -7.29
CA TYR A 125 -9.72 -11.55 -7.21
C TYR A 125 -10.27 -11.27 -8.61
N ASP A 126 -11.58 -11.51 -8.80
CA ASP A 126 -12.28 -11.24 -10.06
C ASP A 126 -12.44 -9.73 -10.33
N SER A 127 -12.67 -8.95 -9.26
CA SER A 127 -12.69 -7.50 -9.35
C SER A 127 -11.32 -6.91 -9.05
N ARG A 128 -10.93 -5.94 -9.88
CA ARG A 128 -9.71 -5.15 -9.71
C ARG A 128 -9.95 -3.80 -9.04
N HIS A 129 -11.19 -3.51 -8.69
CA HIS A 129 -11.52 -2.27 -8.02
C HIS A 129 -12.37 -2.51 -6.78
N VAL A 130 -12.14 -1.66 -5.78
CA VAL A 130 -12.94 -1.56 -4.57
C VAL A 130 -13.32 -0.11 -4.40
N VAL A 131 -14.62 0.14 -4.19
CA VAL A 131 -15.15 1.45 -3.88
C VAL A 131 -15.82 1.38 -2.52
N TYR A 132 -15.54 2.35 -1.66
CA TYR A 132 -16.19 2.47 -0.36
C TYR A 132 -16.33 3.93 0.05
N PHE A 133 -17.26 4.17 0.96
CA PHE A 133 -17.54 5.48 1.54
C PHE A 133 -17.38 5.41 3.05
N SER A 134 -16.95 6.53 3.65
CA SER A 134 -16.80 6.65 5.10
C SER A 134 -17.41 7.96 5.61
N ALA A 135 -17.91 7.92 6.83
CA ALA A 135 -18.34 9.08 7.60
C ALA A 135 -17.68 9.04 8.98
N GLU A 136 -16.96 10.10 9.34
CA GLU A 136 -16.23 10.21 10.60
C GLU A 136 -16.67 11.47 11.35
N LEU A 137 -16.99 11.32 12.64
CA LEU A 137 -17.45 12.42 13.50
C LEU A 137 -16.45 12.63 14.64
N GLU A 138 -15.93 13.85 14.73
CA GLU A 138 -14.96 14.32 15.73
C GLU A 138 -15.64 15.38 16.63
N PHE A 139 -15.46 15.31 17.96
CA PHE A 139 -16.14 16.17 18.96
C PHE A 139 -15.17 17.06 19.73
#